data_AF-A0A7C7P3L7-F1
#
_entry.id   AF-A0A7C7P3L7-F1
#
_cell.length_a   1.000
_cell.length_b   1.000
_cell.length_c   1.000
_cell.angle_alpha   90.00
_cell.angle_beta   90.00
_cell.angle_gamma   90.00
#
_symmetry.space_group_name_H-M   'P 1'
#
loop_
_entity.id
_entity.type
_entity.pdbx_description
1 polymer ?
#
loop_
_entity_poly.entity_id
_entity_poly.type
_entity_poly.pdbx_seq_one_letter_code
_entity_poly.pdbx_strand_id
1 'polypeptide(L)'
;MRTDIRHTAVLILGLVLLALCLIACGHTVPSSLAVETSREAKTLPSAIATSPTPTIAPMPVKTPDIEAIVETKTRESQAERPGSGLPTRGIGALDLRDPTQTPSTDNRLFIYFRRTGGFVGLDDQLTINVSGSVTLERKDDQFRFVLALGSIRKLASLLDNAKFAELRGYDRRSRRGADFFEYQLTYQDHTVRASDPTVPNALWPVLEALDEIISIHSVR
;
A
#
# COMPACT_ATOMS: atom_id res chain seq x y z
N MET A 1 3.82 40.16 30.26
CA MET A 1 3.63 39.11 31.29
C MET A 1 2.14 38.86 31.58
N ARG A 2 1.31 38.48 30.59
CA ARG A 2 -0.12 38.14 30.82
C ARG A 2 -0.63 36.95 29.96
N THR A 3 0.27 36.26 29.27
CA THR A 3 -0.04 35.15 28.35
C THR A 3 0.13 33.76 28.98
N ASP A 4 0.86 33.64 30.10
CA ASP A 4 1.11 32.33 30.73
C ASP A 4 -0.10 31.70 31.43
N ILE A 5 -1.05 32.50 31.90
CA ILE A 5 -2.19 32.02 32.71
C ILE A 5 -3.22 31.26 31.85
N ARG A 6 -3.32 31.59 30.55
CA ARG A 6 -4.28 30.93 29.66
C ARG A 6 -3.80 29.55 29.23
N HIS A 7 -2.50 29.37 29.03
CA HIS A 7 -1.92 28.07 28.67
C HIS A 7 -1.99 27.07 29.83
N THR A 8 -1.74 27.52 31.06
CA THR A 8 -1.85 26.68 32.25
C THR A 8 -3.29 26.27 32.53
N ALA A 9 -4.26 27.16 32.35
CA ALA A 9 -5.67 26.81 32.51
C ALA A 9 -6.15 25.75 31.50
N VAL A 10 -5.71 25.82 30.24
CA VAL A 10 -6.04 24.83 29.19
C VAL A 10 -5.38 23.48 29.47
N LEU A 11 -4.11 23.48 29.92
CA LEU A 11 -3.40 22.26 30.29
C LEU A 11 -4.05 21.55 31.48
N ILE A 12 -4.41 22.29 32.54
CA ILE A 12 -5.06 21.73 33.72
C ILE A 12 -6.44 21.17 33.36
N LEU A 13 -7.23 21.90 32.55
CA LEU A 13 -8.54 21.44 32.12
C LEU A 13 -8.45 20.16 31.26
N GLY A 14 -7.46 20.08 30.36
CA GLY A 14 -7.21 18.89 29.55
C GLY A 14 -6.80 17.68 30.39
N LEU A 15 -5.95 17.88 31.40
CA LEU A 15 -5.49 16.80 32.29
C LEU A 15 -6.61 16.29 33.20
N VAL A 16 -7.48 17.18 33.69
CA VAL A 16 -8.69 16.81 34.45
C VAL A 16 -9.68 16.03 33.59
N LEU A 17 -9.91 16.43 32.34
CA LEU A 17 -10.75 15.69 31.39
C LEU A 17 -10.19 14.31 31.05
N LEU A 18 -8.87 14.18 30.88
CA LEU A 18 -8.19 12.91 30.65
C LEU A 18 -8.36 11.98 31.87
N ALA A 19 -8.16 12.49 33.09
CA ALA A 19 -8.33 11.71 34.31
C ALA A 19 -9.78 11.25 34.50
N LEU A 20 -10.76 12.11 34.21
CA LEU A 20 -12.18 11.74 34.21
C LEU A 20 -12.51 10.65 33.18
N CYS A 21 -11.92 10.72 31.98
CA CYS A 21 -12.07 9.65 30.98
C CYS A 21 -11.45 8.32 31.45
N LEU A 22 -10.30 8.37 32.12
CA LEU A 22 -9.66 7.16 32.67
C LEU A 22 -10.45 6.54 33.84
N ILE A 23 -11.18 7.34 34.62
CA ILE A 23 -12.03 6.83 35.72
C ILE A 23 -13.36 6.30 35.18
N ALA A 24 -13.92 6.90 34.11
CA ALA A 24 -15.16 6.44 33.48
C ALA A 24 -14.96 5.17 32.62
N CYS A 25 -13.78 5.01 32.03
CA CYS A 25 -13.34 3.77 31.41
C CYS A 25 -12.79 2.84 32.49
N GLY A 26 -13.68 2.09 33.15
CA GLY A 26 -13.35 1.15 34.21
C GLY A 26 -12.04 0.40 33.98
N HIS A 27 -11.21 0.37 35.04
CA HIS A 27 -10.00 -0.43 35.14
C HIS A 27 -10.29 -1.90 34.80
N THR A 28 -10.05 -2.29 33.55
CA THR A 28 -9.79 -3.69 33.21
C THR A 28 -8.31 -3.91 33.42
N VAL A 29 -7.95 -4.29 34.64
CA VAL A 29 -6.61 -4.79 34.95
C VAL A 29 -6.36 -6.01 34.05
N PRO A 30 -5.30 -6.03 33.23
CA PRO A 30 -4.92 -7.26 32.54
C PRO A 30 -4.38 -8.22 33.59
N SER A 31 -5.17 -9.24 33.95
CA SER A 31 -4.68 -10.42 34.67
C SER A 31 -3.73 -11.21 33.76
N SER A 32 -2.47 -10.76 33.68
CA SER A 32 -1.37 -11.57 33.16
C SER A 32 -0.50 -12.01 34.33
N LEU A 33 -0.79 -13.20 34.87
CA LEU A 33 0.19 -14.05 35.56
C LEU A 33 -0.43 -15.44 35.72
N ALA A 34 -0.36 -16.22 34.64
CA ALA A 34 -0.48 -17.67 34.70
C ALA A 34 0.57 -18.25 33.74
N VAL A 35 1.82 -18.19 34.17
CA VAL A 35 2.90 -19.03 33.68
C VAL A 35 3.35 -19.91 34.84
N GLU A 36 3.23 -21.20 34.56
CA GLU A 36 3.91 -22.36 35.13
C GLU A 36 3.93 -22.58 36.65
N THR A 37 3.30 -23.69 37.04
CA THR A 37 4.02 -24.71 37.82
C THR A 37 3.54 -26.09 37.41
N SER A 38 4.47 -26.85 36.83
CA SER A 38 4.39 -28.26 36.51
C SER A 38 4.56 -29.12 37.76
N ARG A 39 3.74 -30.19 37.88
CA ARG A 39 3.90 -31.47 38.60
C ARG A 39 2.51 -32.09 38.80
N GLU A 40 2.25 -33.38 38.89
CA GLU A 40 2.82 -34.64 38.41
C GLU A 40 1.80 -35.71 38.88
N ALA A 41 1.49 -36.69 38.03
CA ALA A 41 0.89 -38.01 38.30
C ALA A 41 -0.50 -38.10 38.98
N LYS A 42 -1.44 -38.87 38.37
CA LYS A 42 -1.63 -40.31 38.64
C LYS A 42 -2.89 -40.87 37.93
N THR A 43 -2.70 -42.02 37.26
CA THR A 43 -3.67 -43.09 36.89
C THR A 43 -4.52 -43.02 35.61
N LEU A 44 -4.18 -43.94 34.68
CA LEU A 44 -4.93 -44.55 33.54
C LEU A 44 -6.16 -45.39 34.02
N PRO A 45 -7.02 -46.03 33.16
CA PRO A 45 -6.90 -46.31 31.69
C PRO A 45 -8.19 -46.19 30.81
N SER A 46 -8.00 -46.48 29.50
CA SER A 46 -8.97 -46.95 28.47
C SER A 46 -9.90 -45.88 27.85
N ALA A 47 -10.10 -45.79 26.53
CA ALA A 47 -10.05 -46.80 25.49
C ALA A 47 -9.66 -46.24 24.09
N ILE A 48 -9.28 -47.20 23.25
CA ILE A 48 -8.84 -47.15 21.85
C ILE A 48 -9.89 -46.56 20.90
N ALA A 49 -9.46 -45.68 19.99
CA ALA A 49 -9.96 -45.66 18.61
C ALA A 49 -8.93 -45.01 17.68
N THR A 50 -8.44 -45.83 16.75
CA THR A 50 -7.45 -45.55 15.71
C THR A 50 -7.98 -44.60 14.63
N SER A 51 -7.07 -43.74 14.13
CA SER A 51 -7.20 -42.87 12.96
C SER A 51 -7.50 -43.68 11.66
N PRO A 52 -7.95 -43.05 10.56
CA PRO A 52 -6.92 -42.64 9.60
C PRO A 52 -7.12 -41.30 8.87
N THR A 53 -5.99 -40.62 8.72
CA THR A 53 -5.56 -39.68 7.69
C THR A 53 -6.14 -39.94 6.29
N PRO A 54 -6.64 -38.91 5.56
CA PRO A 54 -6.94 -39.06 4.14
C PRO A 54 -5.65 -39.08 3.30
N THR A 55 -5.38 -40.23 2.69
CA THR A 55 -4.36 -40.42 1.64
C THR A 55 -4.84 -39.77 0.34
N ILE A 56 -4.19 -38.68 -0.08
CA ILE A 56 -4.32 -38.15 -1.44
C ILE A 56 -3.51 -39.05 -2.37
N ALA A 57 -4.20 -39.78 -3.24
CA ALA A 57 -3.57 -40.54 -4.32
C ALA A 57 -2.99 -39.56 -5.38
N PRO A 58 -1.78 -39.80 -5.90
CA PRO A 58 -1.25 -39.03 -7.03
C PRO A 58 -2.04 -39.36 -8.30
N MET A 59 -2.54 -38.32 -8.97
CA MET A 59 -3.21 -38.45 -10.28
C MET A 59 -2.19 -38.81 -11.37
N PRO A 60 -2.56 -39.63 -12.37
CA PRO A 60 -1.67 -39.98 -13.47
C PRO A 60 -1.46 -38.78 -14.41
N VAL A 61 -0.20 -38.38 -14.57
CA VAL A 61 0.27 -37.46 -15.61
C VAL A 61 0.11 -38.16 -16.97
N LYS A 62 -0.76 -37.63 -17.82
CA LYS A 62 -0.75 -37.95 -19.25
C LYS A 62 0.34 -37.12 -19.91
N THR A 63 1.44 -37.79 -20.23
CA THR A 63 2.47 -37.36 -21.20
C THR A 63 1.82 -37.27 -22.59
N PRO A 64 1.92 -36.13 -23.31
CA PRO A 64 1.69 -36.12 -24.75
C PRO A 64 2.98 -36.51 -25.48
N ASP A 65 2.89 -37.53 -26.32
CA ASP A 65 3.92 -37.99 -27.25
C ASP A 65 4.41 -36.84 -28.14
N ILE A 66 5.73 -36.66 -28.19
CA ILE A 66 6.44 -35.85 -29.17
C ILE A 66 6.99 -36.81 -30.21
N GLU A 67 6.30 -36.97 -31.34
CA GLU A 67 6.93 -37.45 -32.57
C GLU A 67 6.29 -36.83 -33.83
N ALA A 68 7.17 -36.40 -34.73
CA ALA A 68 7.00 -36.13 -36.15
C ALA A 68 6.15 -34.91 -36.58
N ILE A 69 6.83 -33.88 -37.11
CA ILE A 69 6.84 -33.55 -38.55
C ILE A 69 8.11 -32.72 -38.83
N VAL A 70 9.02 -33.35 -39.57
CA VAL A 70 10.16 -32.75 -40.28
C VAL A 70 9.80 -32.70 -41.78
N GLU A 71 10.49 -31.82 -42.51
CA GLU A 71 10.46 -31.57 -43.96
C GLU A 71 9.44 -30.52 -44.43
N THR A 72 9.77 -29.55 -45.29
CA THR A 72 10.97 -29.18 -46.06
C THR A 72 10.70 -27.79 -46.63
N LYS A 73 11.72 -26.95 -46.85
CA LYS A 73 12.03 -26.34 -48.17
C LYS A 73 13.10 -25.25 -48.06
N THR A 74 14.30 -25.66 -48.46
CA THR A 74 15.45 -24.84 -48.86
C THR A 74 15.21 -24.19 -50.22
N ARG A 75 15.53 -22.89 -50.36
CA ARG A 75 16.14 -22.24 -51.55
C ARG A 75 16.43 -20.77 -51.20
N GLU A 76 17.69 -20.37 -50.95
CA GLU A 76 18.64 -19.83 -51.95
C GLU A 76 18.01 -18.83 -52.93
N SER A 77 18.37 -17.53 -52.82
CA SER A 77 19.43 -16.98 -53.69
C SER A 77 19.74 -15.51 -53.37
N GLN A 78 21.04 -15.28 -53.36
CA GLN A 78 21.82 -14.07 -53.18
C GLN A 78 22.01 -13.29 -54.50
N ALA A 79 22.50 -12.04 -54.35
CA ALA A 79 23.34 -11.22 -55.26
C ALA A 79 22.73 -9.83 -55.58
N GLU A 80 23.23 -8.74 -54.97
CA GLU A 80 24.29 -7.82 -55.48
C GLU A 80 23.77 -6.88 -56.60
N ARG A 81 23.98 -5.55 -56.61
CA ARG A 81 25.24 -4.78 -56.48
C ARG A 81 24.94 -3.22 -56.55
N PRO A 82 25.92 -2.30 -56.72
CA PRO A 82 26.45 -1.37 -55.71
C PRO A 82 26.22 0.14 -55.98
N GLY A 83 26.60 1.01 -55.04
CA GLY A 83 26.69 2.46 -55.27
C GLY A 83 27.43 3.19 -54.15
N SER A 84 28.70 3.50 -54.40
CA SER A 84 29.71 4.11 -53.54
C SER A 84 29.36 5.51 -53.01
N GLY A 85 29.86 5.84 -51.81
CA GLY A 85 29.88 7.22 -51.31
C GLY A 85 30.36 7.38 -49.87
N LEU A 86 31.64 7.07 -49.61
CA LEU A 86 32.35 7.54 -48.42
C LEU A 86 32.76 9.01 -48.63
N PRO A 87 32.72 9.85 -47.59
CA PRO A 87 34.03 10.32 -47.14
C PRO A 87 34.22 10.23 -45.64
N THR A 88 35.42 9.74 -45.34
CA THR A 88 36.24 9.84 -44.14
C THR A 88 35.97 11.08 -43.28
N ARG A 89 35.87 10.88 -41.95
CA ARG A 89 36.71 11.50 -40.89
C ARG A 89 35.90 11.81 -39.63
N GLY A 90 36.21 11.11 -38.55
CA GLY A 90 35.73 11.47 -37.21
C GLY A 90 35.70 10.31 -36.23
N ILE A 91 36.86 9.84 -35.80
CA ILE A 91 36.98 9.05 -34.56
C ILE A 91 36.76 10.06 -33.42
N GLY A 92 35.68 9.92 -32.66
CA GLY A 92 35.39 10.81 -31.55
C GLY A 92 34.21 10.32 -30.71
N ALA A 93 34.56 9.91 -29.49
CA ALA A 93 33.69 9.68 -28.34
C ALA A 93 32.75 8.46 -28.38
N LEU A 94 33.23 7.40 -27.71
CA LEU A 94 32.48 6.67 -26.67
C LEU A 94 31.17 7.39 -26.31
N ASP A 95 30.03 6.85 -26.74
CA ASP A 95 28.72 7.27 -26.23
C ASP A 95 28.59 6.71 -24.81
N LEU A 96 29.29 7.41 -23.91
CA LEU A 96 29.21 7.28 -22.48
C LEU A 96 27.78 7.69 -22.14
N ARG A 97 26.95 6.70 -21.79
CA ARG A 97 25.62 6.89 -21.17
C ARG A 97 25.63 8.18 -20.37
N ASP A 98 24.86 9.17 -20.81
CA ASP A 98 24.66 10.42 -20.10
C ASP A 98 24.21 10.09 -18.67
N PRO A 99 25.03 10.30 -17.62
CA PRO A 99 24.63 10.04 -16.25
C PRO A 99 23.66 11.11 -15.72
N THR A 100 23.25 12.06 -16.58
CA THR A 100 22.42 13.22 -16.23
C THR A 100 21.01 13.05 -16.79
N GLN A 101 20.37 11.91 -16.54
CA GLN A 101 18.92 11.88 -16.57
C GLN A 101 18.41 12.73 -15.40
N THR A 102 18.34 14.05 -15.63
CA THR A 102 17.73 15.02 -14.73
C THR A 102 16.37 14.45 -14.34
N PRO A 103 16.07 14.25 -13.05
CA PRO A 103 14.76 13.73 -12.64
C PRO A 103 13.71 14.65 -13.25
N SER A 104 12.91 14.11 -14.16
CA SER A 104 11.86 14.85 -14.83
C SER A 104 10.89 15.36 -13.76
N THR A 105 10.86 16.68 -13.55
CA THR A 105 9.93 17.39 -12.66
C THR A 105 8.52 17.41 -13.26
N ASP A 106 7.99 16.23 -13.60
CA ASP A 106 6.59 16.10 -13.99
C ASP A 106 5.73 16.23 -12.71
N ASN A 107 5.30 17.45 -12.45
CA ASN A 107 4.48 17.81 -11.29
C ASN A 107 2.98 17.57 -11.52
N ARG A 108 2.60 16.82 -12.56
CA ARG A 108 1.20 16.42 -12.75
C ARG A 108 0.78 15.46 -11.64
N LEU A 109 -0.43 15.67 -11.14
CA LEU A 109 -1.03 14.84 -10.10
C LEU A 109 -1.15 13.40 -10.61
N PHE A 110 -0.63 12.46 -9.82
CA PHE A 110 -0.87 11.04 -10.03
C PHE A 110 -1.97 10.55 -9.09
N ILE A 111 -1.79 10.74 -7.79
CA ILE A 111 -2.76 10.37 -6.74
C ILE A 111 -2.88 11.51 -5.75
N TYR A 112 -4.12 11.89 -5.42
CA TYR A 112 -4.41 12.65 -4.20
C TYR A 112 -5.19 11.76 -3.25
N PHE A 113 -4.75 11.68 -2.00
CA PHE A 113 -5.40 10.94 -0.93
C PHE A 113 -5.58 11.83 0.29
N ARG A 114 -6.76 11.77 0.91
CA ARG A 114 -7.02 12.39 2.21
C ARG A 114 -7.77 11.42 3.11
N ARG A 115 -7.28 11.30 4.35
CA ARG A 115 -7.94 10.58 5.44
C ARG A 115 -8.25 11.54 6.58
N THR A 116 -9.50 11.59 7.00
CA THR A 116 -9.92 12.36 8.18
C THR A 116 -10.75 11.53 9.14
N GLY A 117 -10.72 11.87 10.42
CA GLY A 117 -11.60 11.26 11.43
C GLY A 117 -10.86 10.32 12.38
N GLY A 118 -11.54 9.28 12.84
CA GLY A 118 -11.05 8.43 13.94
C GLY A 118 -11.06 9.14 15.29
N PHE A 119 -10.81 8.37 16.36
CA PHE A 119 -10.85 8.88 17.74
C PHE A 119 -9.90 10.04 18.03
N VAL A 120 -8.76 10.09 17.35
CA VAL A 120 -7.73 11.12 17.55
C VAL A 120 -7.87 12.31 16.61
N GLY A 121 -8.84 12.27 15.68
CA GLY A 121 -9.05 13.33 14.70
C GLY A 121 -7.88 13.49 13.73
N LEU A 122 -7.50 12.40 13.03
CA LEU A 122 -6.50 12.46 11.97
C LEU A 122 -6.95 13.40 10.85
N ASP A 123 -5.99 14.05 10.21
CA ASP A 123 -6.13 14.76 8.94
C ASP A 123 -4.81 14.58 8.19
N ASP A 124 -4.72 13.47 7.46
CA ASP A 124 -3.57 13.16 6.62
C ASP A 124 -3.94 13.49 5.17
N GLN A 125 -3.09 14.26 4.49
CA GLN A 125 -3.21 14.58 3.06
C GLN A 125 -1.94 14.18 2.34
N LEU A 126 -2.07 13.27 1.38
CA LEU A 126 -0.97 12.74 0.59
C LEU A 126 -1.18 13.10 -0.87
N THR A 127 -0.23 13.85 -1.44
CA THR A 127 -0.19 14.18 -2.86
C THR A 127 1.01 13.51 -3.49
N ILE A 128 0.77 12.64 -4.48
CA ILE A 128 1.79 11.93 -5.25
C ILE A 128 1.71 12.43 -6.68
N ASN A 129 2.84 12.84 -7.25
CA ASN A 129 2.95 13.26 -8.64
C ASN A 129 3.47 12.13 -9.54
N VAL A 130 3.32 12.30 -10.86
CA VAL A 130 3.81 11.33 -11.86
C VAL A 130 5.33 11.12 -11.77
N SER A 131 6.08 12.15 -11.36
CA SER A 131 7.52 12.06 -11.08
C SER A 131 7.87 11.17 -9.88
N GLY A 132 6.89 10.79 -9.06
CA GLY A 132 7.11 10.13 -7.77
C GLY A 132 7.41 11.07 -6.61
N SER A 133 7.47 12.38 -6.85
CA SER A 133 7.55 13.37 -5.76
C SER A 133 6.27 13.33 -4.93
N VAL A 134 6.42 13.30 -3.61
CA VAL A 134 5.32 13.22 -2.66
C VAL A 134 5.38 14.35 -1.66
N THR A 135 4.21 14.91 -1.37
CA THR A 135 3.98 15.79 -0.22
C THR A 135 2.96 15.13 0.69
N LEU A 136 3.34 14.88 1.95
CA LEU A 136 2.47 14.42 3.01
C LEU A 136 2.27 15.57 3.99
N GLU A 137 1.04 16.03 4.14
CA GLU A 137 0.64 17.01 5.15
C GLU A 137 -0.14 16.28 6.24
N ARG A 138 0.27 16.53 7.47
CA ARG A 138 -0.44 16.16 8.69
C ARG A 138 -0.70 17.44 9.47
N LYS A 139 -1.58 17.37 10.46
CA LYS A 139 -2.04 18.52 11.24
C LYS A 139 -0.96 19.57 11.56
N ASP A 140 0.19 19.14 12.06
CA ASP A 140 1.28 20.03 12.50
C ASP A 140 2.61 19.79 11.74
N ASP A 141 2.63 18.84 10.80
CA ASP A 141 3.85 18.39 10.13
C ASP A 141 3.67 18.31 8.61
N GLN A 142 4.73 18.61 7.86
CA GLN A 142 4.80 18.35 6.43
C GLN A 142 6.07 17.57 6.10
N PHE A 143 5.91 16.50 5.34
CA PHE A 143 6.99 15.65 4.85
C PHE A 143 7.04 15.70 3.33
N ARG A 144 8.26 15.74 2.78
CA ARG A 144 8.51 15.67 1.34
C ARG A 144 9.52 14.57 1.08
N PHE A 145 9.20 13.67 0.18
CA PHE A 145 10.04 12.54 -0.17
C PHE A 145 9.74 12.10 -1.61
N VAL A 146 10.53 11.15 -2.12
CA VAL A 146 10.35 10.58 -3.46
C VAL A 146 10.07 9.09 -3.31
N LEU A 147 9.00 8.62 -3.95
CA LEU A 147 8.68 7.20 -4.00
C LEU A 147 9.52 6.49 -5.06
N ALA A 148 9.95 5.27 -4.73
CA ALA A 148 10.56 4.39 -5.70
C ALA A 148 9.57 4.06 -6.83
N LEU A 149 10.08 3.92 -8.07
CA LEU A 149 9.27 3.57 -9.24
C LEU A 149 8.46 2.28 -9.03
N GLY A 150 8.99 1.32 -8.27
CA GLY A 150 8.28 0.10 -7.89
C GLY A 150 7.01 0.36 -7.08
N SER A 151 7.04 1.30 -6.13
CA SER A 151 5.87 1.69 -5.33
C SER A 151 4.81 2.38 -6.16
N ILE A 152 5.21 3.25 -7.10
CA ILE A 152 4.29 3.91 -8.04
C ILE A 152 3.60 2.87 -8.92
N ARG A 153 4.35 1.90 -9.46
CA ARG A 153 3.78 0.80 -10.27
C ARG A 153 2.85 -0.11 -9.47
N LYS A 154 3.21 -0.40 -8.20
CA LYS A 154 2.35 -1.15 -7.26
C LYS A 154 1.02 -0.42 -7.07
N LEU A 155 1.04 0.88 -6.77
CA LEU A 155 -0.17 1.69 -6.59
C LEU A 155 -1.03 1.73 -7.86
N ALA A 156 -0.44 1.97 -9.03
CA ALA A 156 -1.16 1.94 -10.31
C ALA A 156 -1.88 0.59 -10.51
N SER A 157 -1.16 -0.52 -10.30
CA SER A 157 -1.72 -1.87 -10.45
C SER A 157 -2.86 -2.14 -9.47
N LEU A 158 -2.76 -1.67 -8.22
CA LEU A 158 -3.83 -1.81 -7.23
C LEU A 158 -5.09 -1.02 -7.62
N LEU A 159 -4.93 0.20 -8.13
CA LEU A 159 -6.03 1.04 -8.62
C LEU A 159 -6.71 0.43 -9.85
N ASP A 160 -5.93 -0.12 -10.78
CA ASP A 160 -6.46 -0.82 -11.96
C ASP A 160 -7.23 -2.09 -11.54
N ASN A 161 -6.67 -2.90 -10.65
CA ASN A 161 -7.31 -4.11 -10.13
C ASN A 161 -8.60 -3.80 -9.35
N ALA A 162 -8.63 -2.67 -8.65
CA ALA A 162 -9.83 -2.17 -7.96
C ALA A 162 -10.90 -1.64 -8.93
N LYS A 163 -10.60 -1.59 -10.23
CA LYS A 163 -11.42 -0.93 -11.26
C LYS A 163 -11.81 0.48 -10.83
N PHE A 164 -10.83 1.24 -10.35
CA PHE A 164 -11.09 2.50 -9.65
C PHE A 164 -11.96 3.47 -10.46
N ALA A 165 -11.77 3.55 -11.77
CA ALA A 165 -12.58 4.38 -12.67
C ALA A 165 -14.07 4.02 -12.71
N GLU A 166 -14.44 2.79 -12.35
CA GLU A 166 -15.83 2.31 -12.30
C GLU A 166 -16.46 2.52 -10.90
N LEU A 167 -15.62 2.72 -9.87
CA LEU A 167 -16.11 2.90 -8.50
C LEU A 167 -16.90 4.19 -8.38
N ARG A 168 -18.12 4.09 -7.86
CA ARG A 168 -18.91 5.27 -7.53
C ARG A 168 -18.56 5.73 -6.12
N GLY A 169 -18.36 7.04 -5.95
CA GLY A 169 -18.23 7.64 -4.63
C GLY A 169 -19.48 7.41 -3.78
N TYR A 170 -19.27 7.21 -2.49
CA TYR A 170 -20.34 7.08 -1.49
C TYR A 170 -20.88 8.46 -1.10
N ASP A 171 -22.21 8.55 -0.90
CA ASP A 171 -22.85 9.78 -0.42
C ASP A 171 -22.64 9.95 1.10
N ARG A 172 -21.90 11.00 1.47
CA ARG A 172 -21.55 11.40 2.85
C ARG A 172 -22.77 11.58 3.76
N ARG A 173 -23.98 11.71 3.21
CA ARG A 173 -25.21 11.92 3.98
C ARG A 173 -25.64 10.71 4.80
N SER A 174 -25.08 9.53 4.52
CA SER A 174 -25.72 8.28 4.90
C SER A 174 -25.40 7.79 6.32
N ARG A 175 -24.24 8.11 6.91
CA ARG A 175 -23.85 7.59 8.24
C ARG A 175 -22.93 8.53 9.01
N ARG A 176 -23.22 8.73 10.30
CA ARG A 176 -22.41 9.47 11.27
C ARG A 176 -22.03 8.53 12.40
N GLY A 177 -20.75 8.22 12.53
CA GLY A 177 -20.12 7.67 13.72
C GLY A 177 -19.08 8.68 14.19
N ALA A 178 -18.90 8.82 15.50
CA ALA A 178 -17.88 9.75 16.03
C ALA A 178 -16.44 9.28 15.73
N ASP A 179 -16.29 8.00 15.41
CA ASP A 179 -15.04 7.25 15.28
C ASP A 179 -14.71 6.85 13.84
N PHE A 180 -15.58 7.11 12.87
CA PHE A 180 -15.35 6.67 11.50
C PHE A 180 -14.26 7.48 10.81
N PHE A 181 -13.50 6.81 9.94
CA PHE A 181 -12.68 7.51 8.97
C PHE A 181 -13.50 7.88 7.73
N GLU A 182 -13.17 9.05 7.18
CA GLU A 182 -13.56 9.48 5.85
C GLU A 182 -12.33 9.49 4.95
N TYR A 183 -12.50 8.96 3.75
CA TYR A 183 -11.47 8.84 2.74
C TYR A 183 -11.89 9.60 1.48
N GLN A 184 -10.95 10.33 0.91
CA GLN A 184 -11.05 10.88 -0.43
C GLN A 184 -9.83 10.42 -1.22
N LEU A 185 -10.07 9.76 -2.35
CA LEU A 185 -9.01 9.32 -3.26
C LEU A 185 -9.32 9.85 -4.66
N THR A 186 -8.32 10.47 -5.29
CA THR A 186 -8.40 10.95 -6.66
C THR A 186 -7.29 10.31 -7.48
N TYR A 187 -7.66 9.73 -8.61
CA TYR A 187 -6.77 9.06 -9.56
C TYR A 187 -7.33 9.22 -10.98
N GLN A 188 -6.49 9.62 -11.94
CA GLN A 188 -6.89 9.87 -13.35
C GLN A 188 -8.16 10.72 -13.47
N ASP A 189 -8.20 11.87 -12.78
CA ASP A 189 -9.34 12.81 -12.74
C ASP A 189 -10.66 12.26 -12.15
N HIS A 190 -10.67 11.00 -11.70
CA HIS A 190 -11.80 10.41 -11.00
C HIS A 190 -11.60 10.49 -9.49
N THR A 191 -12.65 10.89 -8.76
CA THR A 191 -12.61 11.02 -7.30
C THR A 191 -13.64 10.12 -6.64
N VAL A 192 -13.16 9.22 -5.79
CA VAL A 192 -13.98 8.36 -4.93
C VAL A 192 -13.91 8.88 -3.51
N ARG A 193 -15.08 9.06 -2.91
CA ARG A 193 -15.22 9.33 -1.47
C ARG A 193 -15.81 8.11 -0.81
N ALA A 194 -15.30 7.73 0.34
CA ALA A 194 -15.80 6.61 1.12
C ALA A 194 -15.69 6.94 2.61
N SER A 195 -16.45 6.23 3.45
CA SER A 195 -16.31 6.30 4.89
C SER A 195 -16.54 4.94 5.49
N ASP A 196 -15.98 4.68 6.67
CA ASP A 196 -16.30 3.47 7.41
C ASP A 196 -17.79 3.43 7.77
N PRO A 197 -18.41 2.24 7.85
CA PRO A 197 -17.90 0.91 7.46
C PRO A 197 -18.17 0.58 5.97
N THR A 198 -18.42 1.59 5.14
CA THR A 198 -18.96 1.45 3.77
C THR A 198 -17.91 1.55 2.66
N VAL A 199 -16.64 1.41 3.01
CA VAL A 199 -15.53 1.37 2.04
C VAL A 199 -15.71 0.15 1.13
N PRO A 200 -15.70 0.31 -0.21
CA PRO A 200 -15.75 -0.83 -1.12
C PRO A 200 -14.57 -1.77 -0.88
N ASN A 201 -14.81 -3.09 -0.80
CA ASN A 201 -13.75 -4.07 -0.52
C ASN A 201 -12.58 -3.99 -1.50
N ALA A 202 -12.87 -3.67 -2.76
CA ALA A 202 -11.85 -3.49 -3.81
C ALA A 202 -10.85 -2.36 -3.49
N LEU A 203 -11.23 -1.39 -2.65
CA LEU A 203 -10.40 -0.23 -2.31
C LEU A 203 -9.44 -0.52 -1.13
N TRP A 204 -9.70 -1.55 -0.32
CA TRP A 204 -8.88 -1.85 0.87
C TRP A 204 -7.38 -2.02 0.55
N PRO A 205 -6.98 -2.80 -0.46
CA PRO A 205 -5.56 -2.96 -0.79
C PRO A 205 -4.87 -1.64 -1.16
N VAL A 206 -5.61 -0.69 -1.75
CA VAL A 206 -5.08 0.65 -2.08
C VAL A 206 -4.89 1.47 -0.81
N LEU A 207 -5.88 1.47 0.09
CA LEU A 207 -5.80 2.21 1.36
C LEU A 207 -4.67 1.68 2.25
N GLU A 208 -4.49 0.37 2.32
CA GLU A 208 -3.38 -0.26 3.05
C GLU A 208 -2.01 0.16 2.50
N ALA A 209 -1.85 0.18 1.17
CA ALA A 209 -0.60 0.63 0.54
C ALA A 209 -0.30 2.11 0.79
N LEU A 210 -1.34 2.96 0.81
CA LEU A 210 -1.18 4.39 1.13
C LEU A 210 -0.85 4.60 2.61
N ASP A 211 -1.46 3.84 3.51
CA ASP A 211 -1.16 3.88 4.95
C ASP A 211 0.27 3.39 5.24
N GLU A 212 0.73 2.34 4.55
CA GLU A 212 2.11 1.87 4.60
C GLU A 212 3.09 2.99 4.23
N ILE A 213 2.84 3.73 3.14
CA ILE A 213 3.66 4.87 2.71
C ILE A 213 3.69 5.96 3.79
N ILE A 214 2.52 6.30 4.36
CA ILE A 214 2.41 7.32 5.41
C ILE A 214 3.20 6.87 6.65
N SER A 215 3.02 5.62 7.09
CA SER A 215 3.68 5.08 8.27
C SER A 215 5.21 5.06 8.13
N ILE A 216 5.74 4.65 6.97
CA ILE A 216 7.20 4.58 6.76
C ILE A 216 7.84 5.98 6.78
N HIS A 217 7.12 7.01 6.33
CA HIS A 217 7.68 8.35 6.14
C HIS A 217 7.26 9.39 7.18
N SER A 218 6.45 9.02 8.17
CA SER A 218 6.02 9.89 9.27
C SER A 218 6.61 9.55 10.64
N VAL A 219 7.44 8.50 10.73
CA VAL A 219 8.17 8.15 11.97
C VAL A 219 9.49 8.93 12.00
N ARG A 220 9.62 9.85 12.96
CA ARG A 220 10.88 10.47 13.37
C ARG A 220 11.20 10.08 14.81
#